data_AF-A0A8T5LRF4-F1
#
_entry.id   AF-A0A8T5LRF4-F1
#
_cell.length_a   1.000
_cell.length_b   1.000
_cell.length_c   1.000
_cell.angle_alpha   90.00
_cell.angle_beta   90.00
_cell.angle_gamma   90.00
#
_symmetry.space_group_name_H-M   'P 1'
#
loop_
_entity.id
_entity.type
_entity.pdbx_description
1 polymer ?
#
loop_
_entity_poly.entity_id
_entity_poly.type
_entity_poly.pdbx_seq_one_letter_code
_entity_poly.pdbx_strand_id
1 'polypeptide(L)' 'MYIPKRYGQSRIDKCPFCEKTAVTKNKQGIPVCAVHKDSELKDIKCACGSWLDVREGKFGPYFFCINCGNISFKKAMEFR' A
#
# COMPACT_ATOMS: atom_id res chain seq x y z
N MET A 1 -21.60 19.79 -5.07
CA MET A 1 -21.54 20.02 -3.60
C MET A 1 -20.06 20.25 -3.25
N TYR A 2 -19.68 21.47 -2.87
CA TYR A 2 -18.29 21.82 -2.53
C TYR A 2 -18.05 21.54 -1.05
N ILE A 3 -17.19 20.56 -0.73
CA ILE A 3 -16.81 20.25 0.65
C ILE A 3 -15.59 21.12 0.99
N PRO A 4 -15.71 22.09 1.91
CA PRO A 4 -14.59 22.95 2.27
C PRO A 4 -13.49 22.15 2.99
N LYS A 5 -12.23 22.55 2.78
CA LYS A 5 -11.09 21.95 3.50
C LYS A 5 -11.23 22.21 4.99
N ARG A 6 -11.28 21.15 5.81
CA ARG A 6 -11.22 21.23 7.26
C ARG A 6 -9.78 21.20 7.72
N TYR A 7 -9.27 22.36 8.16
CA TYR A 7 -7.94 22.47 8.74
C TYR A 7 -7.86 21.66 10.05
N GLY A 8 -6.74 20.97 10.28
CA GLY A 8 -6.55 20.08 11.44
C GLY A 8 -6.74 18.59 11.18
N GLN A 9 -7.17 18.18 9.97
CA GLN A 9 -7.16 16.77 9.57
C GLN A 9 -5.85 16.42 8.85
N SER A 10 -5.04 15.56 9.46
CA SER A 10 -3.86 14.95 8.84
C SER A 10 -4.20 13.54 8.33
N ARG A 11 -3.56 13.13 7.24
CA ARG A 11 -3.70 11.75 6.74
C ARG A 11 -2.91 10.82 7.66
N ILE A 12 -3.62 9.95 8.36
CA ILE A 12 -3.02 8.91 9.20
C ILE A 12 -3.01 7.62 8.39
N ASP A 13 -1.84 7.24 7.90
CA ASP A 13 -1.65 5.97 7.20
C ASP A 13 -1.50 4.83 8.23
N LYS A 14 -2.16 3.70 8.00
CA LYS A 14 -2.09 2.50 8.86
C LYS A 14 -1.10 1.49 8.28
N CYS A 15 -0.43 0.75 9.16
CA CYS A 15 0.45 -0.35 8.77
C CYS A 15 -0.40 -1.54 8.29
N PRO A 16 -0.12 -2.10 7.09
CA PRO A 16 -0.90 -3.21 6.54
C PRO A 16 -0.66 -4.56 7.23
N PHE A 17 0.33 -4.66 8.12
CA PHE A 17 0.64 -5.90 8.84
C PHE A 17 -0.05 -5.98 10.20
N CYS A 18 -0.14 -4.85 10.92
CA CYS A 18 -0.60 -4.84 12.31
C CYS A 18 -1.56 -3.70 12.64
N GLU A 19 -2.04 -2.97 11.63
CA GLU A 19 -3.04 -1.88 11.71
C GLU A 19 -2.67 -0.68 12.60
N LYS A 20 -1.51 -0.73 13.28
CA LYS A 20 -0.90 0.38 14.01
C LYS A 20 -0.55 1.52 13.05
N THR A 21 -0.40 2.72 13.58
CA THR A 21 0.00 3.90 12.80
C THR A 21 1.32 3.63 12.07
N ALA A 22 1.34 3.87 10.76
CA ALA A 22 2.56 3.77 9.98
C ALA A 22 3.45 4.98 10.28
N VAL A 23 4.67 4.72 10.72
CA VAL A 23 5.65 5.75 11.09
C VAL A 23 6.79 5.82 10.06
N THR A 24 7.04 4.71 9.36
CA THR A 24 8.18 4.54 8.46
C THR A 24 7.76 3.88 7.15
N LYS A 25 8.61 3.97 6.12
CA LYS A 25 8.43 3.19 4.88
C LYS A 25 9.41 2.03 4.84
N ASN A 26 8.98 0.87 4.32
CA ASN A 26 9.88 -0.23 3.98
C ASN A 26 10.61 0.08 2.65
N LYS A 27 11.63 -0.72 2.28
CA LYS A 27 12.35 -0.75 1.00
C LYS A 27 11.43 -0.74 -0.22
N GLN A 28 10.24 -1.36 -0.12
CA GLN A 28 9.22 -1.36 -1.17
C GLN A 28 8.37 -0.07 -1.23
N GLY A 29 8.66 0.93 -0.40
CA GLY A 29 7.90 2.19 -0.31
C GLY A 29 6.59 2.12 0.49
N ILE A 30 6.30 0.96 1.09
CA ILE A 30 5.05 0.68 1.82
C ILE A 30 5.07 1.32 3.21
N PRO A 31 4.04 2.08 3.61
CA PRO A 31 3.95 2.65 4.95
C PRO A 31 3.73 1.54 5.99
N VAL A 32 4.73 1.33 6.85
CA VAL A 32 4.76 0.30 7.89
C VAL A 32 5.08 0.90 9.26
N CYS A 33 4.79 0.16 10.33
CA CYS A 33 5.28 0.53 11.66
C CYS A 33 6.78 0.22 11.78
N ALA A 34 7.44 0.77 12.81
CA ALA A 34 8.88 0.59 13.02
C ALA A 34 9.30 -0.89 13.15
N VAL A 35 8.41 -1.76 13.64
CA VAL A 35 8.67 -3.20 13.80
C VAL A 35 8.68 -3.94 12.46
N HIS A 36 7.85 -3.53 11.51
CA HIS A 36 7.72 -4.17 10.19
C HIS A 36 8.54 -3.45 9.11
N LYS A 37 9.57 -2.71 9.52
CA LYS A 37 10.44 -1.96 8.60
C LYS A 37 11.15 -2.87 7.61
N ASP A 38 11.51 -4.08 8.03
CA ASP A 38 12.22 -5.07 7.20
C ASP A 38 11.29 -6.16 6.63
N SER A 39 9.98 -6.10 6.90
CA SER A 39 9.00 -7.11 6.46
C SER A 39 8.50 -6.83 5.04
N GLU A 40 8.92 -7.64 4.07
CA GLU A 40 8.55 -7.50 2.67
C GLU A 40 7.22 -8.22 2.35
N LEU A 41 6.36 -7.58 1.56
CA LEU A 41 5.17 -8.22 0.98
C LEU A 41 5.58 -8.87 -0.35
N LYS A 42 5.87 -10.17 -0.32
CA LYS A 42 6.28 -10.96 -1.51
C LYS A 42 5.19 -11.90 -2.05
N ASP A 43 4.17 -12.21 -1.25
CA ASP A 43 3.19 -13.26 -1.57
C ASP A 43 1.77 -12.73 -1.76
N ILE A 44 1.57 -11.76 -2.65
CA ILE A 44 0.22 -11.29 -3.02
C ILE A 44 -0.12 -11.76 -4.43
N LYS A 45 -1.21 -12.51 -4.55
CA LYS A 45 -1.78 -12.92 -5.84
C LYS A 45 -2.85 -11.93 -6.29
N CYS A 46 -2.84 -11.61 -7.57
CA CYS A 46 -3.91 -10.85 -8.21
C CYS A 46 -5.16 -11.72 -8.33
N ALA A 47 -6.33 -11.11 -8.51
CA ALA A 47 -7.59 -11.82 -8.82
C ALA A 47 -7.50 -12.77 -10.04
N CYS A 48 -6.54 -12.54 -10.94
CA CYS A 48 -6.29 -13.41 -12.10
C CYS A 48 -5.37 -14.61 -11.79
N GLY A 49 -4.94 -14.80 -10.55
CA GLY A 49 -4.07 -15.90 -10.13
C GLY A 49 -2.57 -15.67 -10.35
N SER A 50 -2.18 -14.56 -10.99
CA SER A 50 -0.77 -14.19 -11.20
C SER A 50 -0.18 -13.44 -10.01
N TRP A 51 1.15 -13.47 -9.90
CA TRP A 51 1.90 -12.74 -8.87
C TRP A 51 1.86 -11.23 -9.11
N LEU A 52 1.71 -10.47 -8.03
CA LEU A 52 1.79 -9.01 -8.04
C LEU A 52 3.21 -8.56 -7.69
N ASP A 53 3.81 -7.80 -8.60
CA ASP A 53 5.11 -7.18 -8.41
C ASP A 53 4.92 -5.83 -7.70
N VAL A 54 5.60 -5.61 -6.58
CA VAL A 54 5.52 -4.32 -5.87
C VAL A 54 6.48 -3.33 -6.51
N ARG A 55 5.97 -2.18 -6.93
CA ARG A 55 6.76 -1.10 -7.52
C ARG A 55 6.47 0.22 -6.84
N GLU A 56 7.47 1.08 -6.79
CA GLU A 56 7.30 2.44 -6.32
C GLU A 56 7.14 3.41 -7.50
N GLY A 57 6.23 4.37 -7.36
CA GLY A 57 6.06 5.47 -8.30
C GLY A 57 6.01 6.81 -7.57
N LYS A 58 5.88 7.89 -8.33
CA LYS A 58 5.85 9.27 -7.82
C LYS A 58 4.83 9.50 -6.67
N PHE A 59 3.73 8.75 -6.67
CA PHE A 59 2.63 8.90 -5.72
C PHE A 59 2.62 7.85 -4.60
N GLY A 60 3.59 6.94 -4.59
CA GLY A 60 3.71 5.86 -3.61
C GLY A 60 3.78 4.46 -4.24
N PRO A 61 3.74 3.42 -3.40
CA PRO A 61 3.79 2.03 -3.84
C PRO A 61 2.52 1.64 -4.58
N TYR A 62 2.67 0.87 -5.64
CA TYR A 62 1.60 0.25 -6.41
C TYR A 62 1.98 -1.20 -6.72
N PHE A 63 0.98 -2.00 -7.06
CA PHE A 63 1.21 -3.36 -7.49
C PHE A 63 1.06 -3.45 -9.00
N PHE A 64 1.89 -4.27 -9.63
CA PHE A 64 1.84 -4.53 -11.06
C PHE A 64 1.58 -6.01 -11.28
N CYS A 65 0.49 -6.32 -11.98
CA CYS A 65 0.21 -7.66 -12.46
C CYS A 65 0.54 -7.72 -13.95
N ILE A 66 1.23 -8.77 -14.40
CA ILE A 66 1.57 -8.95 -15.82
C ILE A 66 0.32 -9.10 -16.71
N ASN A 67 -0.77 -9.66 -16.15
CA ASN A 67 -2.00 -9.93 -16.89
C ASN A 67 -3.07 -8.84 -16.73
N CYS A 68 -3.13 -8.18 -15.56
CA CYS A 68 -4.17 -7.16 -15.28
C CYS A 68 -3.64 -5.72 -15.32
N GLY A 69 -2.32 -5.52 -15.36
CA GLY A 69 -1.68 -4.21 -15.32
C GLY A 69 -1.56 -3.65 -13.91
N ASN A 70 -1.58 -2.31 -13.80
CA ASN A 70 -1.33 -1.60 -12.55
C ASN A 70 -2.55 -1.64 -11.63
N ILE A 71 -2.35 -2.12 -10.41
CA ILE A 71 -3.34 -2.20 -9.34
C ILE A 71 -2.91 -1.26 -8.22
N SER A 72 -3.86 -0.48 -7.72
CA SER A 72 -3.61 0.40 -6.59
C SER A 72 -3.36 -0.40 -5.31
N PHE A 73 -2.48 0.11 -4.44
CA PHE A 73 -2.14 -0.52 -3.18
C PHE A 73 -3.37 -0.88 -2.33
N LYS A 74 -4.37 0.00 -2.31
CA LYS A 74 -5.63 -0.23 -1.60
C LYS A 74 -6.40 -1.44 -2.15
N LYS A 75 -6.51 -1.58 -3.47
CA LYS A 75 -7.20 -2.71 -4.11
C LYS A 75 -6.45 -4.02 -3.91
N ALA A 76 -5.12 -4.00 -3.99
CA ALA A 76 -4.32 -5.20 -3.77
C ALA A 76 -4.46 -5.75 -2.35
N MET A 77 -4.65 -4.87 -1.35
CA MET A 77 -4.90 -5.26 0.03
C MET A 77 -6.30 -5.86 0.26
N GLU A 78 -7.26 -5.64 -0.64
CA GLU A 78 -8.59 -6.24 -0.57
C GLU A 78 -8.60 -7.70 -1.03
N PHE A 79 -7.57 -8.15 -1.76
CA PHE A 79 -7.45 -9.55 -2.21
C PHE A 79 -6.73 -10.47 -1.20
N ARG A 80 -6.38 -9.95 -0.03
CA ARG A 80 -5.76 -10.71 1.06
C ARG A 80 -6.75 -11.65 1.72
#